data_AF-A0AA51JPA2-F1
#
_entry.id   AF-A0AA51JPA2-F1
#
_cell.length_a   1.000
_cell.length_b   1.000
_cell.length_c   1.000
_cell.angle_alpha   90.00
_cell.angle_beta   90.00
_cell.angle_gamma   90.00
#
_symmetry.space_group_name_H-M   'P 1'
#
loop_
_entity.id
_entity.type
_entity.pdbx_description
1 polymer ?
#
loop_
_entity_poly.entity_id
_entity_poly.type
_entity_poly.pdbx_seq_one_letter_code
_entity_poly.pdbx_strand_id
1 'polypeptide(L)' 'APELMRMEAGVHRVQRIPVTEKGGRIHTSTVSVAVLPQPTEIELEIPERDLNIESK' A
#
# COMPACT_ATOMS: atom_id res chain seq x y z
N ALA A 1 -17.07 -7.83 -1.41
CA ALA A 1 -15.95 -7.65 -0.45
C ALA A 1 -15.14 -6.36 -0.71
N PRO A 2 -14.71 -6.02 -1.94
CA PRO A 2 -13.87 -4.84 -2.19
C PRO A 2 -14.50 -3.51 -1.79
N GLU A 3 -15.84 -3.39 -1.92
CA GLU A 3 -16.56 -2.17 -1.55
C GLU A 3 -16.43 -1.80 -0.09
N LEU A 4 -16.37 -2.80 0.81
CA LEU A 4 -16.20 -2.56 2.25
C LEU A 4 -14.80 -2.00 2.56
N MET A 5 -13.79 -2.37 1.77
CA MET A 5 -12.41 -1.93 1.97
C MET A 5 -12.12 -0.58 1.32
N ARG A 6 -13.02 -0.01 0.51
CA ARG A 6 -12.80 1.29 -0.15
C ARG A 6 -12.47 2.40 0.86
N MET A 7 -13.08 2.36 2.04
CA MET A 7 -12.86 3.36 3.10
C MET A 7 -11.51 3.21 3.82
N GLU A 8 -10.81 2.10 3.59
CA GLU A 8 -9.47 1.86 4.15
C GLU A 8 -8.37 2.50 3.30
N ALA A 9 -8.66 2.96 2.09
CA ALA A 9 -7.67 3.61 1.23
C ALA A 9 -7.21 4.95 1.82
N GLY A 10 -5.91 5.21 1.75
CA GLY A 10 -5.31 6.46 2.23
C GLY A 10 -4.19 6.24 3.23
N VAL A 11 -3.86 7.30 3.98
CA VAL A 11 -2.78 7.29 4.96
C VAL A 11 -3.36 7.06 6.36
N HIS A 12 -2.88 6.01 7.02
CA HIS A 12 -3.23 5.68 8.39
C HIS A 12 -2.10 6.09 9.32
N ARG A 13 -2.44 6.73 10.44
CA ARG A 13 -1.47 7.25 11.42
C ARG A 13 -1.52 6.46 12.71
N VAL A 14 -0.36 6.10 13.25
CA VAL A 14 -0.23 5.51 14.59
C VAL A 14 0.65 6.39 15.47
N GLN A 15 0.25 6.54 16.72
CA GLN A 15 1.05 7.18 17.77
C GLN A 15 1.23 6.18 18.90
N ARG A 16 2.48 5.78 19.16
CA ARG A 16 2.80 4.76 20.17
C ARG A 16 4.23 4.92 20.68
N ILE A 17 4.54 4.29 21.80
CA ILE A 17 5.92 4.02 22.20
C ILE A 17 6.36 2.74 21.45
N PRO A 18 7.39 2.78 20.59
CA PRO A 18 7.86 1.58 19.90
C PRO A 18 8.37 0.51 20.87
N VAL A 19 8.21 -0.76 20.51
CA VAL A 19 8.71 -1.89 21.33
C VAL A 19 10.23 -1.88 21.51
N THR A 20 10.97 -1.23 20.59
CA THR A 20 12.42 -1.07 20.64
C THR A 20 12.86 0.16 21.44
N GLU A 21 11.93 1.04 21.84
CA GLU A 21 12.22 2.32 22.47
C GLU A 21 12.31 2.17 23.99
N LYS A 22 13.46 2.56 24.57
CA LYS A 22 13.72 2.39 26.01
C LYS A 22 13.31 3.60 26.86
N GLY A 23 13.18 4.78 26.26
CA GLY A 23 12.96 6.05 26.96
C GLY A 23 11.51 6.50 27.08
N GLY A 24 10.55 5.68 26.66
CA GLY A 24 9.11 6.00 26.74
C GLY A 24 8.66 7.14 25.81
N ARG A 25 9.47 7.54 24.82
CA ARG A 25 9.11 8.58 23.86
C ARG A 25 8.06 8.06 22.88
N ILE A 26 7.01 8.86 22.65
CA ILE A 26 5.98 8.55 21.65
C ILE A 26 6.50 8.87 20.26
N HIS A 27 6.44 7.89 19.36
CA HIS A 27 6.73 8.05 17.94
C HIS A 27 5.43 8.14 17.16
N THR A 28 5.39 9.03 16.17
CA THR A 28 4.31 9.10 15.18
C THR A 28 4.82 8.45 13.90
N SER A 29 4.06 7.48 13.37
CA SER A 29 4.36 6.83 12.09
C SER A 29 3.11 6.83 11.22
N THR A 30 3.31 6.69 9.91
CA THR A 30 2.23 6.60 8.92
C THR A 30 2.44 5.39 8.02
N VAL A 31 1.34 4.86 7.48
CA VAL A 31 1.33 3.82 6.45
C VAL A 31 0.29 4.16 5.40
N SER A 32 0.60 3.89 4.13
CA SER A 32 -0.34 4.08 3.02
C SER A 32 -1.00 2.76 2.66
N VAL A 33 -2.32 2.80 2.44
CA VAL A 33 -3.12 1.66 1.98
C VAL A 33 -3.72 2.01 0.63
N ALA A 34 -3.48 1.17 -0.38
CA ALA A 34 -4.08 1.29 -1.70
C ALA A 34 -5.09 0.16 -1.91
N VAL A 35 -6.30 0.51 -2.33
CA VAL A 35 -7.39 -0.45 -2.60
C VAL A 35 -7.81 -0.30 -4.05
N LEU A 36 -7.54 -1.33 -4.85
CA LEU A 36 -7.87 -1.36 -6.27
C LEU A 36 -9.01 -2.37 -6.49
N PRO A 37 -10.11 -1.99 -7.16
CA PRO A 37 -11.13 -2.95 -7.54
C PRO A 37 -10.55 -3.92 -8.57
N GLN A 38 -10.93 -5.19 -8.48
CA GLN A 38 -10.60 -6.16 -9.51
C GLN A 38 -11.50 -5.89 -10.73
N PRO A 39 -10.93 -5.66 -11.93
CA PRO A 39 -11.72 -5.48 -13.15
C PRO A 39 -12.36 -6.80 -13.60
N THR A 40 -13.57 -6.71 -14.17
CA THR A 40 -14.33 -7.88 -14.66
C THR A 40 -13.80 -8.39 -16.01
N GLU A 41 -13.36 -7.47 -16.87
CA GLU A 41 -12.72 -7.75 -18.16
C GLU A 41 -11.43 -6.93 -18.23
N ILE A 42 -10.34 -7.56 -18.64
CA ILE A 42 -9.02 -6.94 -18.77
C ILE A 42 -8.67 -6.96 -20.26
N GLU A 43 -8.82 -5.82 -20.93
CA GLU A 43 -8.27 -5.58 -22.26
C GLU A 43 -7.03 -4.68 -22.07
N LEU A 44 -5.89 -5.31 -21.79
CA LEU A 44 -4.63 -4.63 -21.49
C LEU A 44 -3.56 -5.11 -22.46
N GLU A 45 -3.30 -4.33 -23.50
CA GLU A 45 -2.18 -4.54 -24.42
C GLU A 45 -0.96 -3.82 -23.87
N ILE A 46 0.07 -4.57 -23.46
CA ILE A 46 1.36 -4.02 -23.04
C ILE A 46 2.40 -4.40 -24.10
N PRO A 47 2.87 -3.44 -24.92
CA PRO A 47 3.90 -3.69 -25.91
C PRO A 47 5.22 -4.10 -25.24
N GLU A 48 5.90 -5.11 -25.78
CA GLU A 48 7.18 -5.58 -25.23
C GLU A 48 8.24 -4.48 -25.18
N ARG A 49 8.20 -3.51 -26.11
CA ARG A 49 9.11 -2.35 -26.14
C ARG A 49 8.99 -1.43 -24.91
N ASP A 50 7.85 -1.46 -24.23
CA ASP A 50 7.57 -0.61 -23.06
C ASP A 50 7.93 -1.33 -21.75
N LEU A 51 8.35 -2.60 -21.82
CA LEU A 51 8.77 -3.41 -20.68
C LEU A 51 10.30 -3.48 -20.63
N ASN A 52 10.87 -3.05 -19.50
CA ASN A 52 12.26 -3.35 -19.18
C ASN A 52 12.31 -4.48 -18.15
N ILE A 53 12.80 -5.65 -18.56
CA ILE A 53 12.91 -6.85 -17.73
C ILE A 53 14.40 -7.19 -17.57
N GLU A 54 14.92 -7.02 -16.37
CA GLU A 54 16.30 -7.36 -16.02
C GLU A 54 16.33 -8.67 -15.24
N SER A 55 17.10 -9.65 -15.71
CA SER A 55 17.44 -10.86 -14.95
C SER A 55 18.92 -10.84 -14.57
N LYS A 56 19.22 -11.26 -13.34
CA LYS A 56 20.56 -11.23 -12.73
C LYS A 56 21.51 -12.28 -13.28
#